data_AF-A0A7X1PG83-F1
#
_entry.id   AF-A0A7X1PG83-F1
#
_cell.length_a   1.000
_cell.length_b   1.000
_cell.length_c   1.000
_cell.angle_alpha   90.00
_cell.angle_beta   90.00
_cell.angle_gamma   90.00
#
_symmetry.space_group_name_H-M   'P 1'
#
loop_
_entity.id
_entity.type
_entity.pdbx_description
1 polymer ?
#
loop_
_entity_poly.entity_id
_entity_poly.type
_entity_poly.pdbx_seq_one_letter_code
_entity_poly.pdbx_strand_id
1 'polypeptide(L)'
;MAAVTLAGRLERLVPALSVRERFLVALREYKSDQKVSVNTADLPAGPKSEYQDYARFVVALNNILSHYADVYAHQARFLQEHVEIQLEILNNAASLLEEKEGLPKEEVSWRTFRSGKEVTVPTYLRGLSFRLREQLLIELGWVWQGLRAIELVWLEAEQELGEDPIHPTSRDLLTNAKELVAASRSRLGARRKPREPGSEMIEEAWRLVRSSARLQSLQDDL
;
A
#
# COMPACT_ATOMS: atom_id res chain seq x y z
N MET A 1 -41.09 -26.99 20.05
CA MET A 1 -41.02 -26.13 18.83
C MET A 1 -39.60 -25.59 18.75
N ALA A 2 -38.79 -26.04 17.79
CA ALA A 2 -37.44 -25.52 17.62
C ALA A 2 -37.52 -24.08 17.09
N ALA A 3 -36.93 -23.13 17.81
CA ALA A 3 -36.82 -21.76 17.34
C ALA A 3 -36.00 -21.75 16.06
N VAL A 4 -36.62 -21.39 14.94
CA VAL A 4 -35.92 -21.19 13.68
C VAL A 4 -34.97 -20.01 13.90
N THR A 5 -33.67 -20.29 13.95
CA THR A 5 -32.64 -19.27 14.11
C THR A 5 -32.55 -18.43 12.83
N LEU A 6 -32.10 -17.17 12.96
CA LEU A 6 -31.85 -16.29 11.81
C LEU A 6 -30.91 -16.96 10.78
N ALA A 7 -29.93 -17.73 11.26
CA ALA A 7 -29.02 -18.52 10.45
C ALA A 7 -29.75 -19.55 9.56
N GLY A 8 -30.69 -20.32 10.15
CA GLY A 8 -31.48 -21.29 9.37
C GLY A 8 -32.46 -20.66 8.37
N ARG A 9 -32.83 -19.38 8.55
CA ARG A 9 -33.58 -18.62 7.53
C ARG A 9 -32.67 -18.16 6.39
N LEU A 10 -31.47 -17.70 6.71
CA LEU A 10 -30.48 -17.28 5.72
C LEU A 10 -30.07 -18.44 4.82
N GLU A 11 -29.78 -19.63 5.38
CA GLU A 11 -29.44 -20.83 4.60
C GLU A 11 -30.50 -21.19 3.56
N ARG A 12 -31.80 -21.01 3.88
CA ARG A 12 -32.90 -21.28 2.94
C ARG A 12 -33.03 -20.24 1.83
N LEU A 13 -32.51 -19.03 2.05
CA LEU A 13 -32.55 -17.94 1.08
C LEU A 13 -31.36 -17.96 0.12
N VAL A 14 -30.22 -18.54 0.52
CA VAL A 14 -29.01 -18.62 -0.33
C VAL A 14 -29.30 -19.19 -1.73
N PRO A 15 -30.11 -20.26 -1.92
CA PRO A 15 -30.45 -20.77 -3.25
C PRO A 15 -31.30 -19.85 -4.11
N ALA A 16 -31.95 -18.84 -3.53
CA ALA A 16 -32.75 -17.85 -4.25
C ALA A 16 -31.95 -16.60 -4.65
N LEU A 17 -30.75 -16.42 -4.07
CA LEU A 17 -29.87 -15.31 -4.40
C LEU A 17 -29.25 -15.47 -5.79
N SER A 18 -29.01 -14.35 -6.46
CA SER A 18 -28.17 -14.27 -7.66
C SER A 18 -26.72 -14.68 -7.37
N VAL A 19 -25.95 -14.97 -8.41
CA VAL A 19 -24.53 -15.33 -8.28
C VAL A 19 -23.75 -14.26 -7.52
N ARG A 20 -23.92 -13.00 -7.91
CA ARG A 20 -23.29 -11.85 -7.26
C ARG A 20 -23.67 -11.75 -5.78
N GLU A 21 -24.95 -11.87 -5.45
CA GLU A 21 -25.39 -11.79 -4.05
C GLU A 21 -24.81 -12.92 -3.19
N ARG A 22 -24.74 -14.16 -3.72
CA ARG A 22 -24.06 -15.27 -3.02
C ARG A 22 -22.59 -14.98 -2.82
N PHE A 23 -21.92 -14.46 -3.85
CA PHE A 23 -20.52 -14.06 -3.74
C PHE A 23 -20.32 -13.00 -2.67
N LEU A 24 -21.17 -11.97 -2.61
CA LEU A 24 -21.09 -10.93 -1.58
C LEU A 24 -21.31 -11.47 -0.16
N VAL A 25 -22.18 -12.48 0.02
CA VAL A 25 -22.32 -13.17 1.31
C VAL A 25 -21.01 -13.88 1.68
N ALA A 26 -20.44 -14.66 0.77
CA ALA A 26 -19.16 -15.35 1.00
C ALA A 26 -18.01 -14.37 1.27
N LEU A 27 -17.98 -13.24 0.58
CA LEU A 27 -16.97 -12.18 0.77
C LEU A 27 -17.05 -11.58 2.18
N ARG A 28 -18.26 -11.34 2.70
CA ARG A 28 -18.45 -10.84 4.08
C ARG A 28 -18.01 -11.87 5.12
N GLU A 29 -18.30 -13.15 4.89
CA GLU A 29 -17.83 -14.24 5.76
C GLU A 29 -16.30 -14.31 5.76
N TYR A 30 -15.68 -14.27 4.58
CA TYR A 30 -14.23 -14.21 4.42
C TYR A 30 -13.60 -13.03 5.21
N LYS A 31 -14.16 -11.82 5.09
CA LYS A 31 -13.65 -10.63 5.80
C LYS A 31 -13.83 -10.67 7.31
N SER A 32 -14.71 -11.52 7.83
CA SER A 32 -14.99 -11.66 9.25
C SER A 32 -14.31 -12.88 9.88
N ASP A 33 -13.38 -13.51 9.15
CA ASP A 33 -12.72 -14.76 9.51
C ASP A 33 -13.74 -15.89 9.82
N GLN A 34 -14.94 -15.79 9.26
CA GLN A 34 -15.98 -16.81 9.40
C GLN A 34 -15.80 -17.87 8.33
N LYS A 35 -16.22 -19.10 8.66
CA LYS A 35 -16.26 -20.18 7.67
C LYS A 35 -17.27 -19.82 6.59
N VAL A 36 -16.80 -19.76 5.34
CA VAL A 36 -17.66 -19.50 4.18
C VAL A 36 -18.75 -20.57 4.09
N SER A 37 -20.00 -20.15 4.13
CA SER A 37 -21.19 -21.02 4.14
C SER A 37 -21.67 -21.39 2.74
N VAL A 38 -21.25 -20.64 1.72
CA VAL A 38 -21.65 -20.86 0.32
C VAL A 38 -20.97 -22.12 -0.23
N ASN A 39 -21.72 -23.20 -0.37
CA ASN A 39 -21.26 -24.41 -1.06
C ASN A 39 -21.34 -24.21 -2.58
N THR A 40 -20.19 -24.03 -3.22
CA THR A 40 -20.10 -23.83 -4.67
C THR A 40 -20.31 -25.11 -5.47
N ALA A 41 -20.25 -26.29 -4.83
CA ALA A 41 -20.50 -27.58 -5.48
C ALA A 41 -21.96 -27.75 -5.93
N ASP A 42 -22.88 -27.08 -5.24
CA ASP A 42 -24.33 -27.19 -5.49
C ASP A 42 -24.82 -26.20 -6.56
N LEU A 43 -23.93 -25.36 -7.11
CA LEU A 43 -24.27 -24.39 -8.15
C LEU A 43 -24.31 -25.07 -9.53
N PRO A 44 -25.29 -24.73 -10.39
CA PRO A 44 -25.28 -25.13 -11.80
C PRO A 44 -24.05 -24.57 -12.52
N ALA A 45 -23.61 -25.23 -13.60
CA ALA A 45 -22.33 -24.93 -14.27
C ALA A 45 -22.15 -23.46 -14.68
N GLY A 46 -23.18 -22.80 -15.24
CA GLY A 46 -23.12 -21.38 -15.60
C GLY A 46 -22.91 -20.45 -14.40
N PRO A 47 -23.85 -20.44 -13.43
CA PRO A 47 -23.70 -19.72 -12.16
C PRO A 47 -22.40 -20.01 -11.40
N LYS A 48 -21.89 -21.24 -11.50
CA LYS A 48 -20.63 -21.65 -10.88
C LYS A 48 -19.43 -20.94 -11.53
N SER A 49 -19.37 -20.87 -12.86
CA SER A 49 -18.29 -20.17 -13.57
C SER A 49 -18.25 -18.70 -13.20
N GLU A 50 -19.39 -18.01 -13.22
CA GLU A 50 -19.47 -16.58 -12.87
C GLU A 50 -19.07 -16.35 -11.40
N TYR A 51 -19.49 -17.22 -10.47
CA TYR A 51 -19.04 -17.16 -9.08
C TYR A 51 -17.52 -17.30 -8.96
N GLN A 52 -16.95 -18.28 -9.67
CA GLN A 52 -15.51 -18.53 -9.68
C GLN A 52 -14.74 -17.34 -10.25
N ASP A 53 -15.28 -16.63 -11.25
CA ASP A 53 -14.68 -15.41 -11.78
C ASP A 53 -14.58 -14.31 -10.72
N TYR A 54 -15.65 -14.03 -9.97
CA TYR A 54 -15.60 -13.08 -8.86
C TYR A 54 -14.62 -13.51 -7.76
N ALA A 55 -14.61 -14.81 -7.41
CA ALA A 55 -13.70 -15.34 -6.41
C ALA A 55 -12.23 -15.21 -6.83
N ARG A 56 -11.88 -15.60 -8.06
CA ARG A 56 -10.54 -15.44 -8.63
C ARG A 56 -10.13 -13.98 -8.67
N PHE A 57 -11.03 -13.10 -9.07
CA PHE A 57 -10.79 -11.67 -9.10
C PHE A 57 -10.42 -11.12 -7.72
N VAL A 58 -11.21 -11.40 -6.68
CA VAL A 58 -10.94 -10.91 -5.33
C VAL A 58 -9.70 -11.54 -4.70
N VAL A 59 -9.44 -12.83 -4.97
CA VAL A 59 -8.22 -13.49 -4.52
C VAL A 59 -6.99 -12.87 -5.19
N ALA A 60 -7.03 -12.65 -6.50
CA ALA A 60 -5.96 -11.96 -7.22
C ALA A 60 -5.76 -10.53 -6.70
N LEU A 61 -6.84 -9.79 -6.47
CA LEU A 61 -6.82 -8.42 -5.94
C LEU A 61 -6.14 -8.38 -4.57
N ASN A 62 -6.56 -9.23 -3.63
CA ASN A 62 -5.99 -9.27 -2.28
C ASN A 62 -4.55 -9.77 -2.30
N ASN A 63 -4.23 -10.84 -3.02
CA ASN A 63 -2.86 -11.39 -3.03
C ASN A 63 -1.86 -10.42 -3.64
N ILE A 64 -2.16 -9.90 -4.83
CA ILE A 64 -1.24 -9.01 -5.56
C ILE A 64 -1.11 -7.69 -4.83
N LEU A 65 -2.22 -7.01 -4.55
CA LEU A 65 -2.15 -5.66 -4.03
C LEU A 65 -1.75 -5.61 -2.55
N SER A 66 -2.10 -6.61 -1.74
CA SER A 66 -1.57 -6.68 -0.37
C SER A 66 -0.07 -6.95 -0.36
N HIS A 67 0.43 -7.78 -1.28
CA HIS A 67 1.88 -7.99 -1.41
C HIS A 67 2.59 -6.67 -1.77
N TYR A 68 2.09 -5.91 -2.74
CA TYR A 68 2.68 -4.61 -3.07
C TYR A 68 2.53 -3.59 -1.93
N ALA A 69 1.41 -3.58 -1.21
CA ALA A 69 1.22 -2.73 -0.04
C ALA A 69 2.27 -3.06 1.04
N ASP A 70 2.54 -4.35 1.26
CA ASP A 70 3.56 -4.83 2.20
C ASP A 70 4.98 -4.42 1.76
N VAL A 71 5.31 -4.57 0.47
CA VAL A 71 6.58 -4.11 -0.10
C VAL A 71 6.77 -2.60 0.14
N TYR A 72 5.76 -1.79 -0.14
CA TYR A 72 5.83 -0.34 0.10
C TYR A 72 5.88 0.00 1.60
N ALA A 73 5.18 -0.75 2.45
CA ALA A 73 5.25 -0.59 3.91
C ALA A 73 6.64 -0.91 4.45
N HIS A 74 7.29 -1.97 3.93
CA HIS A 74 8.67 -2.32 4.25
C HIS A 74 9.64 -1.25 3.75
N GLN A 75 9.46 -0.74 2.53
CA GLN A 75 10.27 0.34 2.01
C GLN A 75 10.12 1.62 2.84
N ALA A 76 8.91 1.99 3.23
CA ALA A 76 8.65 3.14 4.10
C ALA A 76 9.38 3.02 5.46
N ARG A 77 9.31 1.83 6.09
CA ARG A 77 10.03 1.54 7.34
C ARG A 77 11.53 1.60 7.16
N PHE A 78 12.07 0.97 6.11
CA PHE A 78 13.51 1.02 5.82
C PHE A 78 14.01 2.46 5.65
N LEU A 79 13.27 3.28 4.89
CA LEU A 79 13.59 4.68 4.65
C LEU A 79 13.54 5.51 5.93
N GLN A 80 12.55 5.26 6.78
CA GLN A 80 12.44 5.89 8.09
C GLN A 80 13.60 5.49 9.01
N GLU A 81 13.81 4.20 9.22
CA GLU A 81 14.76 3.69 10.21
C GLU A 81 16.21 3.97 9.81
N HIS A 82 16.59 3.70 8.57
CA HIS A 82 18.00 3.78 8.20
C HIS A 82 18.42 5.18 7.75
N VAL A 83 17.58 5.85 6.96
CA VAL A 83 18.00 7.11 6.33
C VAL A 83 17.82 8.29 7.29
N GLU A 84 16.79 8.29 8.13
CA GLU A 84 16.64 9.35 9.15
C GLU A 84 17.75 9.28 10.21
N ILE A 85 18.17 8.07 10.62
CA ILE A 85 19.32 7.90 11.53
C ILE A 85 20.60 8.42 10.88
N GLN A 86 20.84 8.15 9.59
CA GLN A 86 22.01 8.69 8.90
C GLN A 86 21.99 10.22 8.84
N LEU A 87 20.82 10.83 8.59
CA LEU A 87 20.67 12.29 8.63
C LEU A 87 21.01 12.85 10.02
N GLU A 88 20.57 12.19 11.09
CA GLU A 88 20.88 12.58 12.45
C GLU A 88 22.39 12.49 12.73
N ILE A 89 23.04 11.39 12.36
CA ILE A 89 24.48 11.20 12.52
C ILE A 89 25.26 12.30 11.79
N LEU A 90 24.92 12.60 10.54
CA LEU A 90 25.60 13.65 9.75
C LEU A 90 25.42 15.03 10.38
N ASN A 91 24.20 15.36 10.84
CA ASN A 91 23.93 16.65 11.49
C ASN A 91 24.63 16.80 12.85
N ASN A 92 24.72 15.71 13.62
CA ASN A 92 25.41 15.69 14.91
C ASN A 92 26.92 15.80 14.71
N ALA A 93 27.49 15.05 13.76
CA ALA A 93 28.91 15.14 13.41
C ALA A 93 29.32 16.55 12.94
N ALA A 94 28.50 17.17 12.08
CA ALA A 94 28.72 18.56 11.66
C ALA A 94 28.70 19.52 12.86
N SER A 95 27.71 19.38 13.75
CA SER A 95 27.57 20.24 14.94
C SER A 95 28.75 20.12 15.91
N LEU A 96 29.25 18.90 16.13
CA LEU A 96 30.39 18.66 17.00
C LEU A 96 31.69 19.27 16.45
N LEU A 97 31.90 19.21 15.14
CA LEU A 97 33.06 19.81 14.50
C LEU A 97 32.97 21.35 14.49
N GLU A 98 31.78 21.90 14.23
CA GLU A 98 31.52 23.34 14.33
C GLU A 98 31.88 23.86 15.74
N GLU A 99 31.40 23.17 16.78
CA GLU A 99 31.70 23.51 18.17
C GLU A 99 33.19 23.39 18.50
N LYS A 100 33.83 22.29 18.09
CA LYS A 100 35.24 22.01 18.36
C LYS A 100 36.18 23.02 17.70
N GLU A 101 35.84 23.48 16.50
CA GLU A 101 36.67 24.39 15.70
C GLU A 101 36.27 25.87 15.87
N GLY A 102 35.23 26.16 16.66
CA GLY A 102 34.71 27.52 16.84
C GLY A 102 34.13 28.10 15.56
N LEU A 103 33.64 27.25 14.65
CA LEU A 103 33.06 27.65 13.38
C LEU A 103 31.57 28.00 13.54
N PRO A 104 31.07 29.01 12.82
CA PRO A 104 29.64 29.30 12.81
C PRO A 104 28.86 28.15 12.15
N LYS A 105 27.64 27.90 12.62
CA LYS A 105 26.71 26.98 11.95
C LYS A 105 26.29 27.58 10.61
N GLU A 106 26.76 27.00 9.51
CA GLU A 106 26.36 27.42 8.17
C GLU A 106 25.09 26.68 7.71
N GLU A 107 24.09 27.44 7.28
CA GLU A 107 23.01 26.88 6.47
C GLU A 107 23.51 26.70 5.04
N VAL A 108 23.70 25.43 4.63
CA VAL A 108 24.26 25.15 3.32
C VAL A 108 23.15 24.94 2.29
N SER A 109 23.26 25.65 1.17
CA SER A 109 22.40 25.45 0.00
C SER A 109 23.06 24.50 -1.00
N TRP A 110 22.26 23.80 -1.79
CA TRP A 110 22.76 22.96 -2.90
C TRP A 110 23.68 23.72 -3.88
N ARG A 111 23.44 25.02 -4.08
CA ARG A 111 24.24 25.85 -4.98
C ARG A 111 25.68 26.02 -4.49
N THR A 112 25.89 26.01 -3.18
CA THR A 112 27.20 26.14 -2.56
C THR A 112 28.11 24.98 -2.98
N PHE A 113 27.57 23.76 -3.05
CA PHE A 113 28.33 22.55 -3.40
C PHE A 113 28.70 22.42 -4.88
N ARG A 114 27.86 22.92 -5.78
CA ARG A 114 28.18 22.87 -7.23
C ARG A 114 29.27 23.85 -7.64
N SER A 115 29.66 24.77 -6.77
CA SER A 115 30.59 25.84 -7.12
C SER A 115 32.05 25.40 -7.25
N GLY A 116 32.39 24.16 -6.86
CA GLY A 116 33.76 23.63 -6.92
C GLY A 116 34.73 24.33 -5.96
N LYS A 117 34.24 25.18 -5.06
CA LYS A 117 35.04 25.84 -4.04
C LYS A 117 35.40 24.88 -2.91
N GLU A 118 36.56 25.09 -2.31
CA GLU A 118 36.93 24.43 -1.07
C GLU A 118 35.91 24.77 0.03
N VAL A 119 35.47 23.75 0.76
CA VAL A 119 34.51 23.86 1.87
C VAL A 119 35.09 23.17 3.10
N THR A 120 34.70 23.63 4.29
CA THR A 120 35.06 22.96 5.54
C THR A 120 34.35 21.61 5.66
N VAL A 121 34.87 20.72 6.51
CA VAL A 121 34.26 19.40 6.76
C VAL A 121 32.82 19.52 7.29
N PRO A 122 32.50 20.40 8.26
CA PRO A 122 31.11 20.58 8.68
C PRO A 122 30.19 21.04 7.55
N THR A 123 30.62 22.02 6.75
CA THR A 123 29.86 22.49 5.59
C THR A 123 29.61 21.33 4.62
N TYR A 124 30.61 20.47 4.37
CA TYR A 124 30.48 19.24 3.58
C TYR A 124 29.39 18.30 4.13
N LEU A 125 29.43 18.00 5.43
CA LEU A 125 28.46 17.10 6.08
C LEU A 125 27.03 17.66 6.04
N ARG A 126 26.85 18.97 6.24
CA ARG A 126 25.54 19.64 6.13
C ARG A 126 24.95 19.50 4.72
N GLY A 127 25.79 19.59 3.69
CA GLY A 127 25.35 19.36 2.32
C GLY A 127 24.98 17.93 2.01
N LEU A 128 25.73 16.95 2.55
CA LEU A 128 25.34 15.55 2.45
C LEU A 128 23.97 15.33 3.11
N SER A 129 23.75 15.87 4.31
CA SER A 129 22.43 15.83 4.97
C SER A 129 21.34 16.45 4.10
N PHE A 130 21.60 17.61 3.49
CA PHE A 130 20.64 18.27 2.61
C PHE A 130 20.28 17.38 1.41
N ARG A 131 21.29 16.84 0.70
CA ARG A 131 21.10 15.97 -0.47
C ARG A 131 20.37 14.69 -0.11
N LEU A 132 20.75 14.06 1.00
CA LEU A 132 20.13 12.82 1.48
C LEU A 132 18.66 13.06 1.84
N ARG A 133 18.34 14.21 2.46
CA ARG A 133 16.96 14.63 2.73
C ARG A 133 16.15 14.81 1.44
N GLU A 134 16.70 15.47 0.43
CA GLU A 134 16.02 15.65 -0.86
C GLU A 134 15.74 14.31 -1.54
N GLN A 135 16.73 13.42 -1.58
CA GLN A 135 16.57 12.08 -2.14
C GLN A 135 15.51 11.29 -1.38
N LEU A 136 15.55 11.30 -0.05
CA LEU A 136 14.55 10.63 0.79
C LEU A 136 13.14 11.16 0.55
N LEU A 137 12.97 12.47 0.37
CA LEU A 137 11.68 13.07 0.03
C LEU A 137 11.14 12.64 -1.35
N ILE A 138 12.03 12.38 -2.31
CA ILE A 138 11.68 11.83 -3.63
C ILE A 138 11.24 10.37 -3.47
N GLU A 139 12.03 9.55 -2.77
CA GLU A 139 11.74 8.13 -2.56
C GLU A 139 10.44 7.92 -1.78
N LEU A 140 10.22 8.66 -0.68
CA LEU A 140 8.95 8.67 0.04
C LEU A 140 7.79 9.17 -0.84
N GLY A 141 8.07 10.03 -1.82
CA GLY A 141 7.09 10.46 -2.82
C GLY A 141 6.64 9.31 -3.71
N TRP A 142 7.58 8.48 -4.18
CA TRP A 142 7.29 7.28 -4.98
C TRP A 142 6.52 6.23 -4.17
N VAL A 143 6.94 5.97 -2.93
CA VAL A 143 6.23 5.04 -2.03
C VAL A 143 4.79 5.49 -1.80
N TRP A 144 4.57 6.79 -1.56
CA TRP A 144 3.23 7.35 -1.43
C TRP A 144 2.36 7.09 -2.68
N GLN A 145 2.92 7.35 -3.87
CA GLN A 145 2.20 7.13 -5.12
C GLN A 145 1.83 5.66 -5.30
N GLY A 146 2.73 4.73 -4.99
CA GLY A 146 2.47 3.30 -5.05
C GLY A 146 1.33 2.86 -4.12
N LEU A 147 1.37 3.29 -2.84
CA LEU A 147 0.29 3.04 -1.88
C LEU A 147 -1.05 3.63 -2.34
N ARG A 148 -1.04 4.86 -2.87
CA ARG A 148 -2.25 5.50 -3.41
C ARG A 148 -2.80 4.81 -4.65
N ALA A 149 -1.95 4.29 -5.53
CA ALA A 149 -2.39 3.54 -6.71
C ALA A 149 -3.13 2.26 -6.30
N ILE A 150 -2.60 1.53 -5.31
CA ILE A 150 -3.26 0.35 -4.72
C ILE A 150 -4.64 0.72 -4.18
N GLU A 151 -4.73 1.79 -3.39
CA GLU A 151 -5.99 2.26 -2.80
C GLU A 151 -7.03 2.63 -3.85
N LEU A 152 -6.62 3.29 -4.93
CA LEU A 152 -7.52 3.65 -6.03
C LEU A 152 -8.05 2.41 -6.75
N VAL A 153 -7.20 1.42 -7.03
CA VAL A 153 -7.64 0.14 -7.61
C VAL A 153 -8.64 -0.58 -6.68
N TRP A 154 -8.41 -0.55 -5.37
CA TRP A 154 -9.37 -1.10 -4.40
C TRP A 154 -10.70 -0.36 -4.40
N LEU A 155 -10.69 0.97 -4.47
CA LEU A 155 -11.91 1.78 -4.54
C LEU A 155 -12.70 1.53 -5.84
N GLU A 156 -12.01 1.34 -6.96
CA GLU A 156 -12.64 0.99 -8.23
C GLU A 156 -13.26 -0.42 -8.16
N ALA A 157 -12.55 -1.39 -7.57
CA ALA A 157 -13.07 -2.74 -7.35
C ALA A 157 -14.29 -2.76 -6.41
N GLU A 158 -14.29 -1.92 -5.36
CA GLU A 158 -15.42 -1.72 -4.45
C GLU A 158 -16.64 -1.16 -5.18
N GLN A 159 -16.45 -0.19 -6.09
CA GLN A 159 -17.54 0.35 -6.90
C GLN A 159 -18.15 -0.71 -7.83
N GLU A 160 -17.30 -1.56 -8.43
CA GLU A 160 -17.75 -2.64 -9.31
C GLU A 160 -18.56 -3.70 -8.53
N LEU A 161 -18.02 -4.14 -7.39
CA LEU A 161 -18.62 -5.20 -6.57
C LEU A 161 -19.79 -4.72 -5.70
N GLY A 162 -19.85 -3.43 -5.37
CA GLY A 162 -20.83 -2.86 -4.44
C GLY A 162 -20.54 -3.18 -2.97
N GLU A 163 -19.36 -3.70 -2.68
CA GLU A 163 -18.87 -4.09 -1.35
C GLU A 163 -17.34 -4.02 -1.40
N ASP A 164 -16.72 -3.58 -0.30
CA ASP A 164 -15.27 -3.54 -0.19
C ASP A 164 -14.67 -4.97 -0.27
N PRO A 165 -13.88 -5.29 -1.31
CA PRO A 165 -13.32 -6.63 -1.50
C PRO A 165 -12.11 -6.92 -0.62
N ILE A 166 -11.63 -5.95 0.15
CA ILE A 166 -10.32 -6.03 0.79
C ILE A 166 -10.45 -6.58 2.20
N HIS A 167 -9.50 -7.47 2.54
CA HIS A 167 -9.39 -7.97 3.90
C HIS A 167 -9.02 -6.82 4.86
N PRO A 168 -9.65 -6.72 6.06
CA PRO A 168 -9.37 -5.65 7.01
C PRO A 168 -7.88 -5.46 7.33
N THR A 169 -7.14 -6.56 7.52
CA THR A 169 -5.68 -6.51 7.77
C THR A 169 -4.89 -5.82 6.66
N SER A 170 -5.26 -6.04 5.40
CA SER A 170 -4.61 -5.38 4.25
C SER A 170 -4.94 -3.89 4.21
N ARG A 171 -6.15 -3.51 4.62
CA ARG A 171 -6.57 -2.11 4.75
C ARG A 171 -5.78 -1.40 5.85
N ASP A 172 -5.60 -2.04 7.00
CA ASP A 172 -4.80 -1.52 8.11
C ASP A 172 -3.34 -1.34 7.71
N LEU A 173 -2.76 -2.35 7.03
CA LEU A 173 -1.39 -2.27 6.50
C LEU A 173 -1.19 -1.06 5.58
N LEU A 174 -2.09 -0.87 4.60
CA LEU A 174 -2.04 0.27 3.68
C LEU A 174 -2.15 1.60 4.43
N THR A 175 -3.08 1.70 5.37
CA THR A 175 -3.33 2.92 6.15
C THR A 175 -2.11 3.29 6.98
N ASN A 176 -1.59 2.33 7.74
CA ASN A 176 -0.39 2.51 8.56
C ASN A 176 0.83 2.90 7.70
N ALA A 177 1.01 2.27 6.54
CA ALA A 177 2.11 2.62 5.63
C ALA A 177 1.99 4.05 5.10
N LYS A 178 0.79 4.51 4.73
CA LYS A 178 0.55 5.89 4.28
C LYS A 178 0.80 6.89 5.41
N GLU A 179 0.33 6.61 6.61
CA GLU A 179 0.57 7.44 7.80
C GLU A 179 2.07 7.55 8.10
N LEU A 180 2.80 6.44 8.00
CA LEU A 180 4.25 6.40 8.18
C LEU A 180 4.95 7.31 7.18
N VAL A 181 4.62 7.19 5.89
CA VAL A 181 5.19 8.02 4.83
C VAL A 181 4.85 9.50 5.06
N ALA A 182 3.62 9.81 5.44
CA ALA A 182 3.20 11.19 5.74
C ALA A 182 3.99 11.77 6.94
N ALA A 183 4.15 10.99 8.01
CA ALA A 183 4.90 11.38 9.20
C ALA A 183 6.39 11.60 8.90
N SER A 184 7.04 10.70 8.16
CA SER A 184 8.43 10.86 7.74
C SER A 184 8.62 12.07 6.84
N ARG A 185 7.75 12.28 5.84
CA ARG A 185 7.80 13.49 5.00
C ARG A 185 7.68 14.78 5.82
N SER A 186 6.77 14.81 6.79
CA SER A 186 6.59 15.95 7.69
C SER A 186 7.87 16.24 8.49
N ARG A 187 8.46 15.21 9.10
CA ARG A 187 9.72 15.33 9.87
C ARG A 187 10.90 15.81 9.02
N LEU A 188 10.92 15.46 7.74
CA LEU A 188 11.93 15.93 6.78
C LEU A 188 11.65 17.35 6.24
N GLY A 189 10.60 18.03 6.71
CA GLY A 189 10.27 19.39 6.30
C GLY A 189 9.62 19.49 4.92
N ALA A 190 8.94 18.44 4.45
CA ALA A 190 8.18 18.49 3.21
C ALA A 190 7.08 19.57 3.30
N ARG A 191 7.17 20.58 2.44
CA ARG A 191 6.17 21.68 2.40
C ARG A 191 4.92 21.35 1.59
N ARG A 192 5.00 20.33 0.73
CA ARG A 192 3.93 19.97 -0.21
C ARG A 192 3.43 18.57 0.08
N LYS A 193 2.11 18.40 -0.07
CA LYS A 193 1.50 17.08 -0.12
C LYS A 193 2.20 16.26 -1.22
N PRO A 194 2.46 14.97 -0.97
CA PRO A 194 2.96 14.09 -2.02
C PRO A 194 1.96 14.05 -3.18
N ARG A 195 2.49 13.85 -4.39
CA ARG A 195 1.71 13.87 -5.63
C ARG A 195 0.83 12.61 -5.69
N GLU A 196 -0.35 12.72 -6.26
CA GLU A 196 -1.16 11.54 -6.61
C GLU A 196 -0.43 10.69 -7.67
N PRO A 197 -0.70 9.37 -7.76
CA PRO A 197 -0.17 8.53 -8.82
C PRO A 197 -0.70 8.98 -10.19
N GLY A 198 0.09 8.75 -11.24
CA GLY A 198 -0.38 8.89 -12.62
C GLY A 198 -1.25 7.71 -13.04
N SER A 199 -2.02 7.86 -14.13
CA SER A 199 -2.86 6.80 -14.68
C SER A 199 -2.07 5.54 -15.01
N GLU A 200 -0.86 5.68 -15.56
CA GLU A 200 0.03 4.55 -15.89
C GLU A 200 0.29 3.63 -14.69
N MET A 201 0.46 4.19 -13.49
CA MET A 201 0.71 3.40 -12.27
C MET A 201 -0.54 2.65 -11.80
N ILE A 202 -1.72 3.26 -11.96
CA ILE A 202 -3.01 2.64 -11.64
C ILE A 202 -3.31 1.52 -12.65
N GLU A 203 -3.10 1.79 -13.94
CA GLU A 203 -3.25 0.82 -15.03
C GLU A 203 -2.29 -0.37 -14.86
N GLU A 204 -1.06 -0.13 -14.44
CA GLU A 204 -0.09 -1.18 -14.12
C GLU A 204 -0.57 -2.07 -12.97
N ALA A 205 -1.06 -1.47 -11.88
CA ALA A 205 -1.62 -2.23 -10.76
C ALA A 205 -2.82 -3.09 -11.21
N TRP A 206 -3.70 -2.55 -12.04
CA TRP A 206 -4.79 -3.32 -12.67
C TRP A 206 -4.30 -4.45 -13.55
N ARG A 207 -3.28 -4.19 -14.38
CA ARG A 207 -2.68 -5.19 -15.27
C ARG A 207 -2.17 -6.38 -14.49
N LEU A 208 -1.53 -6.15 -13.34
CA LEU A 208 -1.02 -7.20 -12.46
C LEU A 208 -2.15 -8.04 -11.86
N VAL A 209 -3.21 -7.40 -11.36
CA VAL A 209 -4.41 -8.09 -10.83
C VAL A 209 -5.06 -8.96 -11.90
N ARG A 210 -5.32 -8.40 -13.09
CA ARG A 210 -5.96 -9.12 -14.20
C ARG A 210 -5.10 -10.28 -14.71
N SER A 211 -3.79 -10.09 -14.79
CA SER A 211 -2.87 -11.15 -15.18
C SER A 211 -2.86 -12.29 -14.17
N SER A 212 -2.88 -11.97 -12.86
CA SER A 212 -2.95 -12.98 -11.80
C SER A 212 -4.26 -13.77 -11.82
N ALA A 213 -5.40 -13.09 -11.98
CA ALA A 213 -6.70 -13.75 -12.10
C ALA A 213 -6.77 -14.72 -13.29
N ARG A 214 -6.19 -14.32 -14.44
CA ARG A 214 -6.10 -15.17 -15.64
C ARG A 214 -5.17 -16.37 -15.45
N LEU A 215 -4.07 -16.22 -14.70
CA LEU A 215 -3.18 -17.35 -14.42
C LEU A 215 -3.84 -18.38 -13.51
N GLN A 216 -4.60 -17.93 -12.51
CA GLN A 216 -5.40 -18.81 -11.66
C GLN A 216 -6.43 -19.59 -12.48
N SER A 217 -7.10 -18.93 -13.44
CA SER A 217 -8.08 -19.64 -14.26
C SER A 217 -7.49 -20.77 -15.07
N LEU A 218 -6.26 -20.60 -15.58
CA LEU A 218 -5.56 -21.65 -16.33
C LEU A 218 -5.11 -22.81 -15.43
N GLN A 219 -4.92 -22.58 -14.13
CA GLN A 219 -4.54 -23.64 -13.18
C GLN A 219 -5.73 -24.49 -12.76
N ASP A 220 -6.94 -23.91 -12.69
CA ASP A 220 -8.16 -24.65 -12.35
C ASP A 220 -8.60 -25.62 -13.46
N ASP A 221 -8.16 -25.39 -14.70
CA ASP A 221 -8.52 -26.18 -15.89
C ASP A 221 -7.59 -27.39 -16.14
N LEU A 222 -6.51 -27.55 -15.35
CA LEU A 222 -5.52 -28.64 -15.44
C LEU A 222 -5.82 -29.78 -14.47
#